data_AF-A0A1F4B317-F1
#
_entry.id   AF-A0A1F4B317-F1
#
_cell.length_a   1.000
_cell.length_b   1.000
_cell.length_c   1.000
_cell.angle_alpha   90.00
_cell.angle_beta   90.00
_cell.angle_gamma   90.00
#
_symmetry.space_group_name_H-M   'P 1'
#
loop_
_entity.id
_entity.type
_entity.pdbx_description
1 polymer ?
#
loop_
_entity_poly.entity_id
_entity_poly.type
_entity_poly.pdbx_seq_one_letter_code
_entity_poly.pdbx_strand_id
1 'polypeptide(L)'
;MKSRVEYAKASPGAVKAMRALELHVHECGLERPLLELVKTRASQINGCGYCLDMHTKDARAIGETEQRLYALDAWHETPFFSDRERAALAWTEAVTRVPDGHVPDDVYQFAREHFNETELVDLTLAIVAINGWNRLAIAFRTVPGSYHPPQPKNAGETKDGVLPAA
;
A
#
# COMPACT_ATOMS: atom_id res chain seq x y z
N MET A 1 -16.28 17.41 2.60
CA MET A 1 -16.88 16.11 2.21
C MET A 1 -17.47 15.43 3.44
N LYS A 2 -18.49 14.56 3.31
CA LYS A 2 -19.06 13.76 4.41
C LYS A 2 -19.08 12.27 4.02
N SER A 3 -18.78 11.38 4.96
CA SER A 3 -18.89 9.94 4.78
C SER A 3 -20.34 9.49 4.58
N ARG A 4 -20.53 8.42 3.79
CA ARG A 4 -21.85 7.78 3.58
C ARG A 4 -22.14 6.74 4.68
N VAL A 5 -21.14 5.92 4.99
CA VAL A 5 -21.21 4.87 6.02
C VAL A 5 -19.89 4.82 6.76
N GLU A 6 -19.93 4.81 8.09
CA GLU A 6 -18.77 4.48 8.92
C GLU A 6 -18.59 2.96 8.95
N TYR A 7 -18.04 2.37 7.88
CA TYR A 7 -18.01 0.90 7.70
C TYR A 7 -17.25 0.15 8.81
N ALA A 8 -16.27 0.78 9.46
CA ALA A 8 -15.61 0.19 10.62
C ALA A 8 -16.53 0.02 11.83
N LYS A 9 -17.50 0.94 12.00
CA LYS A 9 -18.52 0.85 13.05
C LYS A 9 -19.67 -0.06 12.62
N ALA A 10 -20.08 0.02 11.35
CA ALA A 10 -21.19 -0.76 10.81
C ALA A 10 -20.86 -2.26 10.70
N SER A 11 -19.62 -2.61 10.35
CA SER A 11 -19.14 -3.99 10.29
C SER A 11 -17.69 -4.11 10.76
N PRO A 12 -17.47 -4.24 12.07
CA PRO A 12 -16.14 -4.49 12.63
C PRO A 12 -15.51 -5.77 12.09
N GLY A 13 -16.32 -6.79 11.79
CA GLY A 13 -15.87 -8.06 11.21
C GLY A 13 -15.28 -7.91 9.81
N ALA A 14 -15.90 -7.10 8.94
CA ALA A 14 -15.36 -6.82 7.61
C ALA A 14 -14.01 -6.09 7.68
N VAL A 15 -13.89 -5.10 8.57
CA VAL A 15 -12.61 -4.41 8.79
C VAL A 15 -11.55 -5.32 9.40
N LYS A 16 -11.93 -6.22 10.32
CA LYS A 16 -11.01 -7.22 10.87
C LYS A 16 -10.46 -8.14 9.78
N ALA A 17 -11.30 -8.59 8.84
CA ALA A 17 -10.87 -9.41 7.71
C ALA A 17 -9.88 -8.67 6.81
N MET A 18 -10.17 -7.42 6.44
CA MET A 18 -9.25 -6.60 5.65
C MET A 18 -7.91 -6.35 6.36
N ARG A 19 -7.94 -6.12 7.68
CA ARG A 19 -6.72 -5.97 8.50
C ARG A 19 -5.89 -7.24 8.57
N ALA A 20 -6.49 -8.42 8.47
CA ALA A 20 -5.74 -9.68 8.43
C ALA A 20 -4.91 -9.80 7.15
N LEU A 21 -5.44 -9.31 6.01
CA LEU A 21 -4.66 -9.22 4.76
C LEU A 21 -3.47 -8.28 4.93
N GLU A 22 -3.70 -7.09 5.50
CA GLU A 22 -2.62 -6.12 5.75
C GLU A 22 -1.55 -6.65 6.72
N LEU A 23 -1.96 -7.42 7.73
CA LEU A 23 -1.02 -8.01 8.69
C LEU A 23 -0.07 -8.98 7.99
N HIS A 24 -0.60 -9.89 7.17
CA HIS A 24 0.24 -10.80 6.38
C HIS A 24 1.17 -10.02 5.44
N VAL A 25 0.64 -9.04 4.69
CA VAL A 25 1.45 -8.20 3.79
C VAL A 25 2.56 -7.46 4.52
N HIS A 26 2.32 -7.01 5.75
CA HIS A 26 3.33 -6.36 6.58
C HIS A 26 4.43 -7.34 7.07
N GLU A 27 4.12 -8.63 7.19
CA GLU A 27 4.99 -9.67 7.73
C GLU A 27 5.65 -10.54 6.64
N CYS A 28 5.21 -10.44 5.38
CA CYS A 28 5.66 -11.31 4.27
C CYS A 28 7.11 -11.09 3.81
N GLY A 29 7.80 -10.06 4.32
CA GLY A 29 9.20 -9.80 4.01
C GLY A 29 9.46 -8.88 2.82
N LEU A 30 8.41 -8.46 2.09
CA LEU A 30 8.54 -7.40 1.08
C LEU A 30 8.89 -6.06 1.71
N GLU A 31 9.66 -5.27 0.98
CA GLU A 31 10.21 -4.00 1.44
C GLU A 31 9.08 -2.98 1.68
N ARG A 32 9.05 -2.37 2.86
CA ARG A 32 8.02 -1.36 3.19
C ARG A 32 7.95 -0.21 2.18
N PRO A 33 9.07 0.38 1.71
CA PRO A 33 9.02 1.41 0.67
C PRO A 33 8.35 0.92 -0.63
N LEU A 34 8.67 -0.30 -1.07
CA LEU A 34 8.04 -0.92 -2.25
C LEU A 34 6.53 -1.07 -2.07
N LEU A 35 6.10 -1.55 -0.91
CA LEU A 35 4.67 -1.71 -0.60
C LEU A 35 3.92 -0.38 -0.61
N GLU A 36 4.50 0.72 -0.10
CA GLU A 36 3.84 2.02 -0.14
C GLU A 36 3.76 2.60 -1.57
N LEU A 37 4.74 2.32 -2.45
CA LEU A 37 4.63 2.65 -3.88
C LEU A 37 3.48 1.88 -4.54
N VAL A 38 3.39 0.57 -4.31
CA VAL A 38 2.31 -0.30 -4.83
C VAL A 38 0.95 0.21 -4.37
N LYS A 39 0.81 0.50 -3.07
CA LYS A 39 -0.44 1.00 -2.49
C LYS A 39 -0.83 2.37 -3.07
N THR A 40 0.15 3.26 -3.21
CA THR A 40 -0.06 4.59 -3.79
C THR A 40 -0.46 4.47 -5.26
N ARG A 41 0.23 3.65 -6.06
CA ARG A 41 -0.03 3.52 -7.50
C ARG A 41 -1.39 2.90 -7.79
N ALA A 42 -1.76 1.82 -7.11
CA ALA A 42 -3.10 1.24 -7.23
C ALA A 42 -4.20 2.25 -6.84
N SER A 43 -3.95 3.06 -5.81
CA SER A 43 -4.87 4.11 -5.37
C SER A 43 -5.01 5.26 -6.35
N GLN A 44 -3.93 5.61 -7.09
CA GLN A 44 -3.98 6.58 -8.19
C GLN A 44 -4.89 6.08 -9.31
N ILE A 45 -4.71 4.82 -9.73
CA ILE A 45 -5.51 4.20 -10.79
C ILE A 45 -7.00 4.15 -10.40
N ASN A 46 -7.29 3.75 -9.17
CA ASN A 46 -8.68 3.64 -8.68
C ASN A 46 -9.30 4.99 -8.28
N GLY A 47 -8.53 6.08 -8.19
CA GLY A 47 -9.01 7.39 -7.75
C GLY A 47 -9.41 7.46 -6.26
N CYS A 48 -8.74 6.69 -5.38
CA CYS A 48 -9.04 6.70 -3.94
C CYS A 48 -8.34 7.87 -3.21
N GLY A 49 -8.99 9.03 -3.08
CA GLY A 49 -8.42 10.20 -2.40
C GLY A 49 -8.02 9.97 -0.93
N TYR A 50 -8.77 9.15 -0.18
CA TYR A 50 -8.40 8.77 1.20
C TYR A 50 -7.10 7.95 1.24
N CYS A 51 -7.00 6.97 0.36
CA CYS A 51 -5.87 6.06 0.30
C CYS A 51 -4.60 6.78 -0.17
N LEU A 52 -4.75 7.72 -1.12
CA LEU A 52 -3.64 8.58 -1.56
C LEU A 52 -3.12 9.47 -0.41
N ASP A 53 -4.01 10.13 0.34
CA ASP A 53 -3.60 10.91 1.52
C ASP A 53 -2.83 10.07 2.55
N MET A 54 -3.32 8.87 2.83
CA MET A 54 -2.70 7.95 3.79
C MET A 54 -1.34 7.44 3.32
N HIS A 55 -1.29 6.78 2.16
CA HIS A 55 -0.08 6.08 1.71
C HIS A 55 1.05 7.04 1.30
N THR A 56 0.74 8.23 0.79
CA THR A 56 1.80 9.24 0.55
C THR A 56 2.37 9.80 1.86
N LYS A 57 1.57 9.92 2.93
CA LYS A 57 2.09 10.28 4.26
C LYS A 57 2.93 9.17 4.87
N ASP A 58 2.49 7.92 4.76
CA ASP A 58 3.24 6.76 5.24
C ASP A 58 4.56 6.59 4.49
N ALA A 59 4.54 6.68 3.15
CA ALA A 59 5.73 6.62 2.31
C ALA A 59 6.77 7.67 2.72
N ARG A 60 6.35 8.94 2.90
CA ARG A 60 7.25 10.01 3.35
C ARG A 60 7.79 9.78 4.76
N ALA A 61 6.96 9.25 5.67
CA ALA A 61 7.39 8.93 7.03
C ALA A 61 8.50 7.87 7.07
N ILE A 62 8.61 7.03 6.04
CA ILE A 62 9.67 6.02 5.88
C ILE A 62 10.77 6.45 4.89
N GLY A 63 10.81 7.72 4.48
CA GLY A 63 11.91 8.29 3.71
C GLY A 63 11.69 8.39 2.19
N GLU A 64 10.49 8.10 1.69
CA GLU A 64 10.17 8.33 0.28
C GLU A 64 10.19 9.82 -0.07
N THR A 65 10.58 10.15 -1.30
CA THR A 65 10.77 11.54 -1.74
C THR A 65 9.56 12.08 -2.48
N GLU A 66 9.31 13.38 -2.35
CA GLU A 66 8.26 14.07 -3.13
C GLU A 66 8.49 13.91 -4.64
N GLN A 67 9.75 13.92 -5.10
CA GLN A 67 10.08 13.70 -6.51
C GLN A 67 9.54 12.36 -7.02
N ARG A 68 9.79 11.27 -6.29
CA ARG A 68 9.32 9.93 -6.65
C ARG A 68 7.82 9.79 -6.52
N LEU A 69 7.21 10.37 -5.48
CA LEU A 69 5.74 10.35 -5.32
C LEU A 69 5.01 11.11 -6.44
N TYR A 70 5.51 12.28 -6.83
CA TYR A 70 4.92 13.07 -7.91
C TYR A 70 5.14 12.42 -9.28
N ALA A 71 6.26 11.73 -9.48
CA ALA A 71 6.56 11.01 -10.71
C ALA A 71 5.89 9.63 -10.83
N LEU A 72 5.29 9.12 -9.75
CA LEU A 72 4.81 7.75 -9.67
C LEU A 72 3.70 7.45 -10.69
N ASP A 73 2.89 8.42 -11.07
CA ASP A 73 1.84 8.21 -12.08
C ASP A 73 2.39 8.06 -13.52
N ALA A 74 3.61 8.55 -13.74
CA ALA A 74 4.36 8.54 -14.98
C ALA A 74 5.68 7.74 -14.87
N TRP A 75 5.75 6.78 -13.95
CA TRP A 75 6.99 6.09 -13.57
C TRP A 75 7.77 5.48 -14.75
N HIS A 76 7.07 5.03 -15.79
CA HIS A 76 7.65 4.47 -17.01
C HIS A 76 8.65 5.41 -17.67
N GLU A 77 8.37 6.71 -17.66
CA GLU A 77 9.13 7.78 -18.32
C GLU A 77 10.22 8.39 -17.42
N THR A 78 10.53 7.74 -16.28
CA THR A 78 11.47 8.30 -15.30
C THR A 78 12.54 7.29 -14.88
N PRO A 79 13.75 7.77 -14.53
CA PRO A 79 14.85 6.91 -14.08
C PRO A 79 14.87 6.68 -12.55
N PHE A 80 13.84 7.12 -11.82
CA PHE A 80 13.91 7.18 -10.35
C PHE A 80 13.66 5.84 -9.67
N PHE A 81 13.10 4.87 -10.38
CA PHE A 81 12.67 3.57 -9.85
C PHE A 81 13.60 2.46 -10.35
N SER A 82 14.04 1.59 -9.43
CA SER A 82 14.84 0.40 -9.74
C SER A 82 14.05 -0.61 -10.58
N ASP A 83 14.74 -1.55 -11.23
CA ASP A 83 14.06 -2.57 -12.06
C ASP A 83 13.08 -3.43 -11.26
N ARG A 84 13.40 -3.76 -9.99
CA ARG A 84 12.48 -4.45 -9.07
C ARG A 84 11.23 -3.62 -8.75
N GLU A 85 11.38 -2.31 -8.53
CA GLU A 85 10.24 -1.40 -8.35
C GLU A 85 9.41 -1.28 -9.63
N ARG A 86 10.06 -1.15 -10.80
CA ARG A 86 9.39 -1.10 -12.11
C ARG A 86 8.59 -2.36 -12.40
N ALA A 87 9.14 -3.53 -12.06
CA ALA A 87 8.44 -4.80 -12.17
C ALA A 87 7.22 -4.87 -11.25
N ALA A 88 7.34 -4.42 -10.00
CA ALA A 88 6.20 -4.34 -9.08
C ALA A 88 5.13 -3.34 -9.54
N LEU A 89 5.53 -2.19 -10.09
CA LEU A 89 4.61 -1.18 -10.60
C LEU A 89 3.87 -1.69 -11.85
N ALA A 90 4.57 -2.32 -12.79
CA ALA A 90 3.94 -2.97 -13.95
C ALA A 90 2.92 -4.04 -13.52
N TRP A 91 3.31 -4.91 -12.58
CA TRP A 91 2.44 -5.92 -12.01
C TRP A 91 1.22 -5.28 -11.31
N THR A 92 1.44 -4.21 -10.56
CA THR A 92 0.37 -3.44 -9.87
C THR A 92 -0.64 -2.88 -10.85
N GLU A 93 -0.18 -2.29 -11.96
CA GLU A 93 -1.07 -1.73 -12.98
C GLU A 93 -1.91 -2.82 -13.66
N ALA A 94 -1.27 -3.92 -14.08
CA ALA A 94 -1.94 -5.03 -14.75
C ALA A 94 -3.00 -5.70 -13.86
N VAL A 95 -2.65 -6.02 -12.61
CA VAL A 95 -3.58 -6.66 -11.65
C VAL A 95 -4.71 -5.71 -11.25
N THR A 96 -4.43 -4.41 -11.09
CA THR A 96 -5.46 -3.41 -10.77
C THR A 96 -6.45 -3.22 -11.92
N ARG A 97 -5.96 -3.26 -13.17
CA ARG A 97 -6.75 -3.15 -14.40
C ARG A 97 -7.09 -4.50 -15.03
N VAL A 98 -7.26 -5.55 -14.21
CA VAL A 98 -7.59 -6.90 -14.70
C VAL A 98 -8.78 -6.96 -15.69
N PRO A 99 -9.81 -6.08 -15.64
CA PRO A 99 -10.88 -6.08 -16.65
C PRO A 99 -10.46 -5.55 -18.02
N ASP A 100 -9.40 -4.73 -18.12
CA ASP A 100 -9.03 -4.02 -19.34
C ASP A 100 -8.18 -4.89 -20.29
N GLY A 101 -7.52 -5.92 -19.76
CA GLY A 101 -6.65 -6.80 -20.55
C GLY A 101 -6.04 -7.96 -19.78
N HIS A 102 -6.59 -8.31 -18.60
CA HIS A 102 -6.02 -9.29 -17.68
C HIS A 102 -4.56 -8.99 -17.33
N VAL A 103 -3.76 -10.03 -17.10
CA VAL A 103 -2.33 -9.92 -16.78
C VAL A 103 -1.55 -10.51 -17.96
N PRO A 104 -0.93 -9.66 -18.79
CA PRO A 104 -0.14 -10.11 -19.94
C PRO A 104 1.08 -10.97 -19.52
N ASP A 105 1.46 -11.92 -20.38
CA ASP A 105 2.57 -12.84 -20.12
C ASP A 105 3.91 -12.12 -19.97
N ASP A 106 4.16 -11.06 -20.75
CA ASP A 106 5.40 -10.27 -20.66
C ASP A 106 5.52 -9.53 -19.32
N VAL A 107 4.41 -9.02 -18.78
CA VAL A 107 4.37 -8.43 -17.43
C VAL A 107 4.63 -9.48 -16.36
N TYR A 108 4.11 -10.70 -16.52
CA TYR A 108 4.42 -11.83 -15.63
C TYR A 108 5.90 -12.22 -15.69
N GLN A 109 6.47 -12.37 -16.88
CA GLN A 109 7.88 -12.73 -17.03
C GLN A 109 8.79 -11.66 -16.42
N PHE A 110 8.53 -10.38 -16.69
CA PHE A 110 9.29 -9.29 -16.09
C PHE A 110 9.18 -9.28 -14.56
N ALA A 111 8.00 -9.54 -13.99
CA ALA A 111 7.86 -9.69 -12.55
C ALA A 111 8.68 -10.89 -12.01
N ARG A 112 8.71 -12.02 -12.72
CA ARG A 112 9.45 -13.22 -12.30
C ARG A 112 10.97 -13.08 -12.35
N GLU A 113 11.50 -12.16 -13.14
CA GLU A 113 12.93 -11.81 -13.13
C GLU A 113 13.36 -11.18 -11.79
N HIS A 114 12.44 -10.51 -11.08
CA HIS A 114 12.75 -9.75 -9.88
C HIS A 114 12.13 -10.29 -8.59
N PHE A 115 11.06 -11.08 -8.67
CA PHE A 115 10.34 -11.65 -7.53
C PHE A 115 10.26 -13.16 -7.65
N ASN A 116 10.60 -13.90 -6.60
CA ASN A 116 10.33 -15.34 -6.55
C ASN A 116 8.82 -15.62 -6.45
N GLU A 117 8.40 -16.90 -6.53
CA GLU A 117 6.98 -17.26 -6.53
C GLU A 117 6.25 -16.80 -5.27
N THR A 118 6.85 -16.99 -4.10
CA THR A 118 6.28 -16.54 -2.81
C THR A 118 6.13 -15.02 -2.80
N GLU A 119 7.20 -14.30 -3.15
CA GLU A 119 7.17 -12.83 -3.18
C GLU A 119 6.14 -12.30 -4.19
N LEU A 120 5.96 -12.94 -5.35
CA LEU A 120 4.99 -12.52 -6.35
C LEU A 120 3.55 -12.77 -5.89
N VAL A 121 3.31 -13.88 -5.17
CA VAL A 121 2.02 -14.14 -4.51
C VAL A 121 1.75 -13.09 -3.43
N ASP A 122 2.74 -12.77 -2.61
CA ASP A 122 2.62 -11.75 -1.55
C ASP A 122 2.41 -10.34 -2.11
N LEU A 123 3.13 -9.98 -3.18
CA LEU A 123 2.92 -8.74 -3.92
C LEU A 123 1.50 -8.67 -4.50
N THR A 124 1.01 -9.77 -5.06
CA THR A 124 -0.37 -9.87 -5.56
C THR A 124 -1.38 -9.69 -4.44
N LEU A 125 -1.13 -10.27 -3.27
CA LEU A 125 -1.99 -10.10 -2.10
C LEU A 125 -1.98 -8.65 -1.60
N ALA A 126 -0.83 -7.96 -1.62
CA ALA A 126 -0.73 -6.54 -1.33
C ALA A 126 -1.59 -5.70 -2.29
N ILE A 127 -1.56 -6.01 -3.59
CA ILE A 127 -2.39 -5.35 -4.60
C ILE A 127 -3.88 -5.63 -4.38
N VAL A 128 -4.26 -6.86 -4.02
CA VAL A 128 -5.64 -7.23 -3.65
C VAL A 128 -6.11 -6.45 -2.43
N ALA A 129 -5.28 -6.38 -1.38
CA ALA A 129 -5.60 -5.68 -0.14
C ALA A 129 -5.88 -4.19 -0.39
N ILE A 130 -4.98 -3.49 -1.11
CA ILE A 130 -5.20 -2.07 -1.43
C ILE A 130 -6.39 -1.86 -2.36
N ASN A 131 -6.61 -2.74 -3.34
CA ASN A 131 -7.79 -2.68 -4.20
C ASN A 131 -9.09 -2.85 -3.40
N GLY A 132 -9.09 -3.70 -2.37
CA GLY A 132 -10.19 -3.83 -1.42
C GLY A 132 -10.41 -2.58 -0.58
N TRP A 133 -9.34 -1.98 -0.05
CA TRP A 133 -9.43 -0.71 0.70
C TRP A 133 -9.91 0.45 -0.16
N ASN A 134 -9.41 0.57 -1.39
CA ASN A 134 -9.88 1.57 -2.35
C ASN A 134 -11.39 1.45 -2.56
N ARG A 135 -11.91 0.24 -2.79
CA ARG A 135 -13.34 -0.01 -2.99
C ARG A 135 -14.17 0.40 -1.78
N LEU A 136 -13.75 0.04 -0.57
CA LEU A 136 -14.43 0.45 0.67
C LEU A 136 -14.44 1.98 0.83
N ALA A 137 -13.27 2.62 0.69
CA ALA A 137 -13.12 4.04 0.91
C ALA A 137 -13.90 4.88 -0.13
N ILE A 138 -13.88 4.47 -1.40
CA ILE A 138 -14.62 5.14 -2.48
C ILE A 138 -16.13 4.94 -2.29
N ALA A 139 -16.59 3.70 -2.08
CA ALA A 139 -18.01 3.39 -1.94
C ALA A 139 -18.65 4.20 -0.80
N PHE A 140 -17.93 4.32 0.32
CA PHE A 140 -18.43 4.96 1.53
C PHE A 140 -17.94 6.40 1.76
N ARG A 141 -17.22 6.99 0.78
CA ARG A 141 -16.73 8.38 0.80
C ARG A 141 -15.92 8.71 2.07
N THR A 142 -14.97 7.86 2.43
CA THR A 142 -14.06 8.15 3.56
C THR A 142 -13.36 9.49 3.33
N VAL A 143 -13.33 10.34 4.34
CA VAL A 143 -12.81 11.71 4.24
C VAL A 143 -11.30 11.73 4.46
N PRO A 144 -10.47 12.19 3.49
CA PRO A 144 -9.02 12.34 3.65
C PRO A 144 -8.67 13.51 4.59
N GLY A 145 -7.41 13.54 5.04
CA GLY A 145 -6.81 14.70 5.70
C GLY A 145 -6.58 14.53 7.20
N SER A 146 -7.33 13.66 7.89
CA SER A 146 -7.18 13.45 9.34
C SER A 146 -6.14 12.39 9.72
N TYR A 147 -5.67 11.59 8.75
CA TYR A 147 -4.67 10.56 8.99
C TYR A 147 -3.29 11.17 9.26
N HIS A 148 -2.61 10.63 10.27
CA HIS A 148 -1.23 10.94 10.61
C HIS A 148 -0.45 9.62 10.71
N PRO A 149 0.71 9.51 10.05
CA PRO A 149 1.54 8.32 10.14
C PRO A 149 2.02 8.14 11.60
N PRO A 150 2.22 6.90 12.07
CA PRO A 150 2.79 6.65 13.38
C PRO A 150 4.20 7.26 13.46
N GLN A 151 4.50 7.95 14.57
CA GLN A 151 5.83 8.52 14.76
C GLN A 151 6.89 7.41 14.84
N PRO A 152 8.10 7.63 14.27
CA PRO A 152 9.23 6.74 14.52
C PRO A 152 9.41 6.61 16.03
N LYS A 153 9.46 5.38 16.55
CA LYS A 153 9.85 5.20 17.95
C LYS A 153 11.26 5.75 18.10
N ASN A 154 11.44 6.78 18.93
CA ASN A 154 12.75 7.32 19.23
C ASN A 154 13.65 6.16 19.66
N ALA A 155 14.79 5.97 18.99
CA ALA A 155 15.78 4.93 19.28
C ALA A 155 16.54 5.18 20.61
N GLY A 156 15.89 5.82 21.59
CA GLY A 156 16.51 6.30 22.82
C GLY A 156 15.63 6.22 24.08
N GLU A 157 14.44 5.61 24.02
CA GLU A 157 13.74 5.23 25.26
C GLU A 157 14.38 3.94 25.80
N THR A 158 15.49 4.11 26.53
CA THR A 158 15.97 3.10 27.47
C THR A 158 14.81 2.71 28.37
N LYS A 159 14.58 1.39 28.50
CA LYS A 159 13.67 0.83 29.50
C LYS A 159 14.28 0.99 30.89
N ASP A 160 14.44 2.22 31.35
CA ASP A 160 14.71 2.52 32.76
C ASP A 160 13.40 3.00 33.39
N GLY A 161 12.69 2.07 34.00
CA GLY A 161 11.36 2.34 34.54
C GLY A 161 10.75 1.16 35.25
N VAL A 162 11.43 0.70 36.32
CA VAL A 162 10.83 0.23 37.58
C VAL A 162 9.67 -0.77 37.44
N LEU A 163 9.97 -2.04 37.73
CA LEU A 163 8.99 -2.96 38.32
C LEU A 163 8.49 -2.37 39.65
N PRO A 164 7.18 -2.33 39.92
CA PRO A 164 6.68 -2.57 41.26
C PRO A 164 6.10 -3.98 41.35
N ALA A 165 6.43 -4.58 42.49
CA ALA A 165 6.07 -5.91 42.92
C ALA A 165 4.59 -6.05 43.31
N ALA A 166 4.22 -7.31 43.50
CA ALA A 166 2.97 -7.89 44.02
C ALA A 166 1.90 -8.24 42.97
#